data_AF-A0A3M0XDJ4-F1
#
_entry.id   AF-A0A3M0XDJ4-F1
#
_cell.length_a   1.000
_cell.length_b   1.000
_cell.length_c   1.000
_cell.angle_alpha   90.00
_cell.angle_beta   90.00
_cell.angle_gamma   90.00
#
_symmetry.space_group_name_H-M   'P 1'
#
loop_
_entity.id
_entity.type
_entity.pdbx_description
1 polymer ?
#
loop_
_entity_poly.entity_id
_entity_poly.type
_entity_poly.pdbx_seq_one_letter_code
_entity_poly.pdbx_strand_id
1 'polypeptide(L)'
;MKSSCPNDSANPASKRWNMANKESVKATEPLAPEVSVVAPAEESGILKWLYERYNIRGIVEFMQHKTVPLHKHTIWYYLGGMTLFFFLVQITTGMLLLFYYKPSVETAFESVQFLMTKVRFGWLIRSIHSWSANLMIATAFIHLFSVFFLKAYRKPRELTWVSGVLMLFLAMGFGFSGYLLPWNELAFFATKV
;
A
#
# COMPACT_ATOMS: atom_id res chain seq x y z
N MET A 1 -38.64 35.33 48.08
CA MET A 1 -39.79 34.46 47.71
C MET A 1 -39.27 33.30 46.88
N LYS A 2 -39.22 32.09 47.45
CA LYS A 2 -38.95 30.85 46.70
C LYS A 2 -40.31 30.32 46.22
N SER A 3 -40.57 30.37 44.92
CA SER A 3 -41.74 29.75 44.31
C SER A 3 -41.45 28.26 44.09
N SER A 4 -42.03 27.40 44.93
CA SER A 4 -42.03 25.95 44.71
C SER A 4 -42.96 25.60 43.55
N CYS A 5 -42.45 24.90 42.53
CA CYS A 5 -43.26 24.31 41.48
C CYS A 5 -44.07 23.11 42.01
N PRO A 6 -45.30 22.85 41.50
CA PRO A 6 -46.09 21.69 41.89
C PRO A 6 -45.49 20.40 41.31
N ASN A 7 -45.58 19.30 42.06
CA ASN A 7 -45.06 17.99 41.70
C ASN A 7 -46.02 17.30 40.70
N ASP A 8 -45.61 17.15 39.44
CA ASP A 8 -46.41 16.68 38.29
C ASP A 8 -46.69 15.15 38.27
N SER A 9 -46.42 14.44 39.37
CA SER A 9 -46.44 12.97 39.42
C SER A 9 -47.83 12.34 39.60
N ALA A 10 -48.90 13.12 39.70
CA ALA A 10 -50.25 12.64 40.05
C ALA A 10 -51.31 12.77 38.93
N ASN A 11 -50.94 13.20 37.72
CA ASN A 11 -51.90 13.33 36.62
C ASN A 11 -52.03 12.00 35.82
N PRO A 12 -53.22 11.36 35.74
CA PRO A 12 -53.41 10.13 34.97
C PRO A 12 -53.18 10.32 33.46
N ALA A 13 -53.30 11.55 32.94
CA ALA A 13 -53.01 11.87 31.55
C ALA A 13 -51.50 11.78 31.24
N SER A 14 -50.62 12.19 32.16
CA SER A 14 -49.16 12.11 31.95
C SER A 14 -48.67 10.66 31.97
N LYS A 15 -49.28 9.78 32.78
CA LYS A 15 -49.00 8.34 32.75
C LYS A 15 -49.41 7.68 31.43
N ARG A 16 -50.59 8.02 30.89
CA ARG A 16 -51.03 7.54 29.56
C ARG A 16 -50.12 8.06 28.45
N TRP A 17 -49.71 9.32 28.52
CA TRP A 17 -48.77 9.92 27.57
C TRP A 17 -47.42 9.20 27.60
N ASN A 18 -46.90 8.90 28.80
CA ASN A 18 -45.65 8.17 28.97
C ASN A 18 -45.74 6.69 28.52
N MET A 19 -46.87 6.01 28.73
CA MET A 19 -47.06 4.63 28.24
C MET A 19 -47.17 4.57 26.71
N ALA A 20 -47.96 5.44 26.10
CA ALA A 20 -48.09 5.52 24.64
C ALA A 20 -46.76 5.91 23.97
N ASN A 21 -45.98 6.79 24.61
CA ASN A 21 -44.65 7.15 24.12
C ASN A 21 -43.64 6.00 24.28
N LYS A 22 -43.78 5.16 25.33
CA LYS A 22 -42.91 4.00 25.54
C LYS A 22 -43.18 2.87 24.54
N GLU A 23 -44.42 2.68 24.11
CA GLU A 23 -44.79 1.73 23.06
C GLU A 23 -44.37 2.20 21.65
N SER A 24 -44.51 3.50 21.36
CA SER A 24 -44.06 4.07 20.08
C SER A 24 -42.54 4.13 19.95
N VAL A 25 -41.80 4.42 21.02
CA VAL A 25 -40.32 4.32 21.01
C VAL A 25 -39.85 2.88 20.77
N LYS A 26 -40.58 1.87 21.29
CA LYS A 26 -40.28 0.45 21.04
C LYS A 26 -40.58 0.01 19.60
N ALA A 27 -41.52 0.67 18.92
CA ALA A 27 -41.85 0.40 17.52
C ALA A 27 -40.97 1.17 16.51
N THR A 28 -40.17 2.13 16.98
CA THR A 28 -39.35 3.02 16.13
C THR A 28 -37.86 2.89 16.43
N GLU A 29 -37.41 1.81 17.10
CA GLU A 29 -36.02 1.41 16.96
C GLU A 29 -35.82 0.99 15.50
N PRO A 30 -35.04 1.74 14.69
CA PRO A 30 -34.59 1.18 13.44
C PRO A 30 -33.87 -0.10 13.80
N LEU A 31 -34.28 -1.22 13.20
CA LEU A 31 -33.54 -2.48 13.23
C LEU A 31 -32.08 -2.10 13.04
N ALA A 32 -31.31 -2.09 14.14
CA ALA A 32 -29.87 -2.01 14.07
C ALA A 32 -29.52 -3.08 13.04
N PRO A 33 -28.72 -2.78 12.00
CA PRO A 33 -28.39 -3.79 11.03
C PRO A 33 -27.91 -4.97 11.86
N GLU A 34 -28.69 -6.04 11.85
CA GLU A 34 -28.22 -7.34 12.27
C GLU A 34 -27.02 -7.49 11.36
N VAL A 35 -25.85 -7.19 11.92
CA VAL A 35 -24.59 -7.60 11.33
C VAL A 35 -24.76 -9.09 11.39
N SER A 36 -25.34 -9.63 10.32
CA SER A 36 -25.40 -11.03 10.05
C SER A 36 -23.95 -11.44 10.19
N VAL A 37 -23.67 -12.06 11.34
CA VAL A 37 -22.45 -12.80 11.55
C VAL A 37 -22.51 -13.78 10.40
N VAL A 38 -21.81 -13.44 9.32
CA VAL A 38 -21.72 -14.24 8.11
C VAL A 38 -21.39 -15.63 8.64
N ALA A 39 -22.34 -16.56 8.52
CA ALA A 39 -22.15 -17.95 8.91
C ALA A 39 -20.79 -18.36 8.33
N PRO A 40 -19.86 -18.91 9.13
CA PRO A 40 -18.50 -19.12 8.67
C PRO A 40 -18.61 -19.98 7.41
N ALA A 41 -18.28 -19.35 6.27
CA ALA A 41 -18.14 -20.04 5.01
C ALA A 41 -17.31 -21.28 5.30
N GLU A 42 -17.80 -22.46 4.89
CA GLU A 42 -17.12 -23.75 5.02
C GLU A 42 -15.60 -23.55 4.96
N GLU A 43 -14.95 -23.44 6.12
CA GLU A 43 -13.55 -23.06 6.14
C GLU A 43 -12.79 -24.28 5.63
N SER A 44 -12.23 -24.17 4.42
CA SER A 44 -11.34 -25.20 3.88
C SER A 44 -10.38 -25.64 4.99
N GLY A 45 -10.19 -26.95 5.18
CA GLY A 45 -9.45 -27.47 6.34
C GLY A 45 -8.04 -26.87 6.51
N ILE A 46 -7.47 -26.36 5.41
CA ILE A 46 -6.21 -25.60 5.37
C ILE A 46 -6.33 -24.23 6.06
N LEU A 47 -7.40 -23.47 5.81
CA LEU A 47 -7.65 -22.20 6.49
C LEU A 47 -7.84 -22.42 7.99
N LYS A 48 -8.65 -23.40 8.38
CA LYS A 48 -8.84 -23.76 9.80
C LYS A 48 -7.52 -24.14 10.49
N TRP A 49 -6.70 -24.96 9.84
CA TRP A 49 -5.36 -25.33 10.31
C TRP A 49 -4.41 -24.14 10.45
N LEU A 50 -4.47 -23.17 9.52
CA LEU A 50 -3.69 -21.94 9.59
C LEU A 50 -4.19 -21.02 10.71
N TYR A 51 -5.50 -20.89 10.90
CA TYR A 51 -6.10 -20.12 11.98
C TYR A 51 -5.70 -20.66 13.35
N GLU A 52 -5.71 -21.98 13.51
CA GLU A 52 -5.36 -22.66 14.77
C GLU A 52 -3.87 -22.53 15.11
N ARG A 53 -2.98 -22.51 14.10
CA ARG A 53 -1.53 -22.45 14.32
C ARG A 53 -0.95 -21.04 14.39
N TYR A 54 -1.46 -20.13 13.57
CA TYR A 54 -0.88 -18.79 13.39
C TYR A 54 -1.75 -17.65 13.92
N ASN A 55 -2.92 -17.94 14.52
CA ASN A 55 -3.89 -16.95 14.99
C ASN A 55 -4.05 -15.75 14.02
N ILE A 56 -4.16 -16.07 12.73
CA ILE A 56 -4.31 -15.07 11.65
C ILE A 56 -5.68 -14.39 11.64
N ARG A 57 -6.61 -14.77 12.54
CA ARG A 57 -7.94 -14.14 12.69
C ARG A 57 -7.84 -12.63 12.92
N GLY A 58 -6.98 -12.20 13.84
CA GLY A 58 -6.79 -10.78 14.13
C GLY A 58 -6.24 -9.97 12.95
N ILE A 59 -5.45 -10.60 12.07
CA ILE A 59 -4.90 -9.95 10.88
C ILE A 59 -5.96 -9.86 9.77
N VAL A 60 -6.75 -10.91 9.58
CA VAL A 60 -7.80 -10.96 8.56
C VAL A 60 -8.92 -9.97 8.88
N GLU A 61 -9.38 -9.92 10.13
CA GLU A 61 -10.41 -8.96 10.58
C GLU A 61 -9.92 -7.50 10.47
N PHE A 62 -8.65 -7.23 10.81
CA PHE A 62 -8.05 -5.91 10.62
C PHE A 62 -7.95 -5.50 9.14
N MET A 63 -7.71 -6.46 8.24
CA MET A 63 -7.64 -6.21 6.80
C MET A 63 -9.02 -5.90 6.22
N GLN A 64 -10.07 -6.60 6.69
CA GLN A 64 -11.45 -6.43 6.22
C GLN A 64 -12.10 -5.13 6.69
N HIS A 65 -11.70 -4.59 7.85
CA HIS A 65 -12.30 -3.37 8.38
C HIS A 65 -11.80 -2.08 7.67
N LYS A 66 -10.69 -2.11 6.93
CA LYS A 66 -10.16 -0.92 6.25
C LYS A 66 -10.93 -0.58 4.98
N THR A 67 -11.93 0.29 5.09
CA THR A 67 -12.60 0.87 3.93
C THR A 67 -11.77 2.02 3.35
N VAL A 68 -11.52 2.01 2.03
CA VAL A 68 -10.82 3.09 1.34
C VAL A 68 -11.86 4.12 0.89
N PRO A 69 -11.86 5.35 1.42
CA PRO A 69 -12.84 6.35 1.01
C PRO A 69 -12.52 6.84 -0.41
N LEU A 70 -13.43 6.59 -1.35
CA LEU A 70 -13.35 7.02 -2.75
C LEU A 70 -13.48 8.55 -2.83
N HIS A 71 -12.38 9.25 -3.11
CA HIS A 71 -12.35 10.71 -3.32
C HIS A 71 -11.93 11.04 -4.76
N LYS A 72 -12.37 12.18 -5.32
CA LYS A 72 -12.08 12.61 -6.72
C LYS A 72 -10.59 12.64 -7.13
N HIS A 73 -9.64 12.65 -6.18
CA HIS A 73 -8.20 12.67 -6.46
C HIS A 73 -7.53 11.26 -6.45
N THR A 74 -8.29 10.18 -6.67
CA THR A 74 -7.80 8.78 -6.60
C THR A 74 -6.52 8.52 -7.42
N ILE A 75 -6.34 9.21 -8.55
CA ILE A 75 -5.19 9.01 -9.46
C ILE A 75 -3.85 9.18 -8.72
N TRP A 76 -3.77 10.17 -7.82
CA TRP A 76 -2.54 10.45 -7.07
C TRP A 76 -2.16 9.34 -6.07
N TYR A 77 -3.13 8.55 -5.61
CA TYR A 77 -2.91 7.44 -4.68
C TYR A 77 -2.38 6.19 -5.39
N TYR A 78 -2.71 6.00 -6.68
CA TYR A 78 -2.19 4.87 -7.47
C TYR A 78 -0.69 4.98 -7.76
N LEU A 79 -0.12 6.18 -7.75
CA LEU A 79 1.32 6.39 -8.02
C LEU A 79 2.23 5.64 -7.05
N GLY A 80 1.85 5.53 -5.78
CA GLY A 80 2.58 4.73 -4.81
C GLY A 80 2.55 3.24 -5.16
N GLY A 81 1.37 2.72 -5.53
CA GLY A 81 1.20 1.33 -5.99
C GLY A 81 1.95 1.04 -7.29
N MET A 82 1.99 1.99 -8.23
CA MET A 82 2.77 1.87 -9.46
C MET A 82 4.27 1.82 -9.17
N THR A 83 4.77 2.63 -8.22
CA THR A 83 6.18 2.59 -7.80
C THR A 83 6.52 1.21 -7.24
N LEU A 84 5.66 0.63 -6.39
CA LEU A 84 5.83 -0.73 -5.86
C LEU A 84 5.81 -1.79 -6.97
N PHE A 85 4.93 -1.66 -7.96
CA PHE A 85 4.88 -2.56 -9.10
C PHE A 85 6.20 -2.56 -9.89
N PHE A 86 6.73 -1.39 -10.22
CA PHE A 86 8.03 -1.30 -10.92
C PHE A 86 9.19 -1.82 -10.07
N PHE A 87 9.14 -1.63 -8.75
CA PHE A 87 10.12 -2.21 -7.83
C PHE A 87 10.11 -3.76 -7.87
N LEU A 88 8.94 -4.39 -7.89
CA LEU A 88 8.81 -5.84 -8.03
C LEU A 88 9.36 -6.33 -9.37
N VAL A 89 9.02 -5.63 -10.46
CA VAL A 89 9.60 -5.91 -11.79
C VAL A 89 11.13 -5.81 -11.75
N GLN A 90 11.68 -4.82 -11.04
CA GLN A 90 13.12 -4.63 -10.92
C GLN A 90 13.81 -5.77 -10.16
N ILE A 91 13.21 -6.26 -9.09
CA ILE A 91 13.74 -7.41 -8.34
C ILE A 91 13.74 -8.65 -9.24
N THR A 92 12.61 -8.97 -9.88
CA THR A 92 12.50 -10.17 -10.71
C THR A 92 13.46 -10.13 -11.89
N THR A 93 13.49 -9.03 -12.64
CA THR A 93 14.39 -8.88 -13.79
C THR A 93 15.85 -8.77 -13.38
N GLY A 94 16.16 -8.09 -12.28
CA GLY A 94 17.51 -7.98 -11.73
C GLY A 94 18.06 -9.33 -11.30
N MET A 95 17.25 -10.16 -10.63
CA MET A 95 17.62 -11.51 -10.25
C MET A 95 17.93 -12.39 -11.48
N LEU A 96 17.12 -12.29 -12.54
CA LEU A 96 17.38 -13.00 -13.79
C LEU A 96 18.68 -12.56 -14.46
N LEU A 97 18.99 -11.26 -14.46
CA LEU A 97 20.23 -10.73 -15.03
C LEU A 97 21.46 -11.19 -14.24
N LEU A 98 21.34 -11.24 -12.90
CA LEU A 98 22.43 -11.64 -12.01
C LEU A 98 22.88 -13.10 -12.22
N PHE A 99 21.98 -14.00 -12.64
CA PHE A 99 22.34 -15.38 -12.97
C PHE A 99 23.32 -15.51 -14.15
N TYR A 100 23.32 -14.53 -15.07
CA TYR A 100 24.17 -14.54 -16.27
C TYR A 100 25.32 -13.54 -16.20
N TYR A 101 25.26 -12.56 -15.30
CA TYR A 101 26.26 -11.50 -15.18
C TYR A 101 27.50 -11.98 -14.41
N LYS A 102 28.69 -11.71 -14.95
CA LYS A 102 29.97 -11.98 -14.29
C LYS A 102 30.63 -10.67 -13.85
N PRO A 103 30.75 -10.40 -12.54
CA PRO A 103 31.35 -9.16 -12.03
C PRO A 103 32.89 -9.23 -12.07
N SER A 104 33.50 -9.19 -13.25
CA SER A 104 34.96 -9.05 -13.42
C SER A 104 35.25 -7.98 -14.47
N VAL A 105 36.28 -7.15 -14.24
CA VAL A 105 36.63 -6.02 -15.12
C VAL A 105 36.89 -6.46 -16.55
N GLU A 106 37.46 -7.66 -16.72
CA GLU A 106 37.81 -8.23 -18.04
C GLU A 106 36.59 -8.85 -18.74
N THR A 107 35.64 -9.40 -17.99
CA THR A 107 34.53 -10.24 -18.53
C THR A 107 33.14 -9.62 -18.38
N ALA A 108 33.00 -8.50 -17.67
CA ALA A 108 31.72 -7.85 -17.43
C ALA A 108 31.04 -7.44 -18.74
N PHE A 109 31.78 -6.79 -19.65
CA PHE A 109 31.25 -6.36 -20.93
C PHE A 109 30.86 -7.54 -21.83
N GLU A 110 31.71 -8.58 -21.90
CA GLU A 110 31.42 -9.80 -22.66
C GLU A 110 30.19 -10.53 -22.12
N SER A 111 30.01 -10.60 -20.79
CA SER A 111 28.83 -11.23 -20.17
C SER A 111 27.54 -10.52 -20.54
N VAL A 112 27.56 -9.19 -20.65
CA VAL A 112 26.44 -8.39 -21.12
C VAL A 112 26.17 -8.62 -22.60
N GLN A 113 27.21 -8.68 -23.45
CA GLN A 113 27.04 -8.98 -24.87
C GLN A 113 26.49 -10.39 -25.10
N PHE A 114 26.95 -11.37 -24.33
CA PHE A 114 26.43 -12.74 -24.36
C PHE A 114 24.93 -12.77 -24.01
N LEU A 115 24.51 -12.03 -22.97
CA LEU A 115 23.11 -11.88 -22.62
C LEU A 115 22.27 -11.28 -23.76
N MET A 116 22.80 -10.26 -24.45
CA MET A 116 22.08 -9.59 -25.54
C MET A 116 21.96 -10.45 -26.80
N THR A 117 22.96 -11.30 -27.08
CA THR A 117 23.09 -11.98 -28.38
C THR A 117 22.83 -13.48 -28.35
N LYS A 118 23.13 -14.16 -27.24
CA LYS A 118 23.06 -15.62 -27.12
C LYS A 118 21.91 -16.11 -26.25
N VAL A 119 21.49 -15.33 -25.26
CA VAL A 119 20.38 -15.70 -24.36
C VAL A 119 19.03 -15.37 -25.01
N ARG A 120 18.16 -16.38 -25.15
CA ARG A 120 16.81 -16.20 -25.69
C ARG A 120 16.01 -15.25 -24.78
N PHE A 121 15.53 -14.13 -25.34
CA PHE A 121 14.89 -13.01 -24.62
C PHE A 121 15.79 -12.23 -23.65
N GLY A 122 17.11 -12.45 -23.62
CA GLY A 122 18.01 -11.71 -22.72
C GLY A 122 18.00 -10.20 -22.99
N TRP A 123 17.94 -9.81 -24.27
CA TRP A 123 17.80 -8.41 -24.69
C TRP A 123 16.50 -7.75 -24.18
N LEU A 124 15.41 -8.52 -24.12
CA LEU A 124 14.11 -8.04 -23.67
C LEU A 124 14.15 -7.82 -22.15
N ILE A 125 14.66 -8.78 -21.39
CA ILE A 125 14.79 -8.65 -19.92
C ILE A 125 15.67 -7.46 -19.54
N ARG A 126 16.81 -7.27 -20.23
CA ARG A 126 17.68 -6.10 -19.99
C ARG A 126 16.95 -4.78 -20.31
N SER A 127 16.22 -4.75 -21.42
CA SER A 127 15.44 -3.57 -21.81
C SER A 127 14.36 -3.27 -20.77
N ILE A 128 13.58 -4.28 -20.35
CA ILE A 128 12.55 -4.13 -19.31
C ILE A 128 13.19 -3.64 -18.01
N HIS A 129 14.33 -4.18 -17.59
CA HIS A 129 15.03 -3.76 -16.37
C HIS A 129 15.48 -2.28 -16.43
N SER A 130 16.02 -1.84 -17.57
CA SER A 130 16.44 -0.44 -17.76
C SER A 130 15.24 0.52 -17.82
N TRP A 131 14.21 0.19 -18.59
CA TRP A 131 12.99 1.01 -18.70
C TRP A 131 12.22 1.04 -17.37
N SER A 132 12.12 -0.08 -16.67
CA SER A 132 11.48 -0.18 -15.35
C SER A 132 12.20 0.69 -14.32
N ALA A 133 13.54 0.73 -14.33
CA ALA A 133 14.30 1.63 -13.46
C ALA A 133 13.91 3.10 -13.67
N ASN A 134 13.86 3.55 -14.92
CA ASN A 134 13.49 4.93 -15.27
C ASN A 134 12.05 5.25 -14.87
N LEU A 135 11.11 4.34 -15.14
CA LEU A 135 9.71 4.52 -14.77
C LEU A 135 9.50 4.47 -13.24
N MET A 136 10.24 3.63 -12.52
CA MET A 136 10.21 3.56 -11.07
C MET A 136 10.64 4.90 -10.46
N ILE A 137 11.75 5.48 -10.92
CA ILE A 137 12.24 6.78 -10.44
C ILE A 137 11.23 7.88 -10.80
N ALA A 138 10.76 7.93 -12.04
CA ALA A 138 9.78 8.93 -12.47
C ALA A 138 8.48 8.87 -11.64
N THR A 139 7.92 7.67 -11.45
CA THR A 139 6.70 7.49 -10.65
C THR A 139 6.92 7.77 -9.16
N ALA A 140 8.08 7.42 -8.60
CA ALA A 140 8.45 7.77 -7.23
C ALA A 140 8.55 9.30 -7.03
N PHE A 141 9.15 10.02 -7.98
CA PHE A 141 9.19 11.49 -7.95
C PHE A 141 7.78 12.09 -7.99
N ILE A 142 6.94 11.66 -8.93
CA ILE A 142 5.56 12.15 -9.05
C ILE A 142 4.76 11.81 -7.79
N HIS A 143 4.97 10.63 -7.18
CA HIS A 143 4.36 10.24 -5.91
C HIS A 143 4.81 11.14 -4.75
N LEU A 144 6.10 11.50 -4.70
CA LEU A 144 6.61 12.42 -3.68
C LEU A 144 5.97 13.81 -3.82
N PHE A 145 5.89 14.33 -5.05
CA PHE A 145 5.20 15.60 -5.33
C PHE A 145 3.71 15.52 -4.98
N SER A 146 3.05 14.39 -5.25
CA SER A 146 1.63 14.22 -4.93
C SER A 146 1.35 14.34 -3.43
N VAL A 147 2.13 13.63 -2.61
CA VAL A 147 2.01 13.65 -1.15
C VAL A 147 2.35 15.03 -0.59
N PHE A 148 3.29 15.75 -1.22
CA PHE A 148 3.59 17.14 -0.90
C PHE A 148 2.41 18.08 -1.18
N PHE A 149 1.84 18.05 -2.38
CA PHE A 149 0.71 18.92 -2.76
C PHE A 149 -0.58 18.60 -1.99
N LEU A 150 -0.83 17.31 -1.72
CA LEU A 150 -1.94 16.85 -0.88
C LEU A 150 -1.73 17.19 0.61
N LYS A 151 -0.57 17.78 0.99
CA LYS A 151 -0.16 18.08 2.37
C LYS A 151 -0.30 16.86 3.30
N ALA A 152 -0.11 15.66 2.73
CA ALA A 152 -0.33 14.40 3.41
C ALA A 152 0.83 14.00 4.33
N TYR A 153 1.92 14.78 4.33
CA TYR A 153 3.06 14.68 5.24
C TYR A 153 2.80 15.23 6.66
N ARG A 154 1.69 15.94 6.89
CA ARG A 154 1.35 16.48 8.22
C ARG A 154 1.06 15.36 9.23
N LYS A 155 1.25 15.64 10.52
CA LYS A 155 0.91 14.75 11.64
C LYS A 155 -0.45 14.06 11.41
N PRO A 156 -0.58 12.73 11.61
CA PRO A 156 0.36 11.78 12.22
C PRO A 156 1.27 11.01 11.24
N ARG A 157 1.36 11.40 9.95
CA ARG A 157 2.05 10.61 8.90
C ARG A 157 3.46 11.11 8.54
N GLU A 158 4.11 11.83 9.46
CA GLU A 158 5.44 12.40 9.25
C GLU A 158 6.50 11.31 9.04
N LEU A 159 6.43 10.21 9.79
CA LEU A 159 7.35 9.08 9.65
C LEU A 159 7.25 8.42 8.27
N THR A 160 6.03 8.28 7.73
CA THR A 160 5.81 7.72 6.40
C THR A 160 6.41 8.60 5.31
N TRP A 161 6.37 9.93 5.50
CA TRP A 161 6.99 10.87 4.58
C TRP A 161 8.52 10.76 4.61
N VAL A 162 9.12 10.78 5.81
CA VAL A 162 10.58 10.64 5.96
C VAL A 162 11.07 9.30 5.39
N SER A 163 10.35 8.20 5.66
CA SER A 163 10.68 6.90 5.07
C SER A 163 10.57 6.91 3.54
N GLY A 164 9.59 7.61 2.97
CA GLY A 164 9.42 7.71 1.52
C GLY A 164 10.56 8.50 0.86
N VAL A 165 10.98 9.61 1.47
CA VAL A 165 12.14 10.39 1.02
C VAL A 165 13.41 9.54 1.08
N LEU A 166 13.63 8.82 2.19
CA LEU A 166 14.77 7.92 2.35
C LEU A 166 14.78 6.81 1.30
N MET A 167 13.62 6.20 1.01
CA MET A 167 13.48 5.19 -0.05
C MET A 167 13.79 5.76 -1.44
N LEU A 168 13.42 7.01 -1.74
CA LEU A 168 13.79 7.66 -3.00
C LEU A 168 15.30 7.82 -3.13
N PHE A 169 15.99 8.25 -2.08
CA PHE A 169 17.46 8.35 -2.08
C PHE A 169 18.13 6.98 -2.27
N LEU A 170 17.64 5.95 -1.59
CA LEU A 170 18.12 4.58 -1.79
C LEU A 170 17.87 4.10 -3.23
N ALA A 171 16.68 4.36 -3.79
CA ALA A 171 16.35 4.00 -5.17
C ALA A 171 17.25 4.70 -6.20
N MET A 172 17.58 5.97 -5.99
CA MET A 172 18.55 6.70 -6.82
C MET A 172 19.96 6.11 -6.67
N GLY A 173 20.37 5.73 -5.45
CA GLY A 173 21.64 5.04 -5.19
C GLY A 173 21.74 3.70 -5.95
N PHE A 174 20.69 2.88 -5.90
CA PHE A 174 20.62 1.63 -6.67
C PHE A 174 20.62 1.87 -8.19
N GLY A 175 19.93 2.92 -8.66
CA GLY A 175 19.94 3.32 -10.06
C GLY A 175 21.34 3.69 -10.55
N PHE A 176 22.07 4.48 -9.75
CA PHE A 176 23.46 4.84 -10.04
C PHE A 176 24.39 3.62 -10.02
N SER A 177 24.32 2.78 -8.98
CA SER A 177 25.17 1.58 -8.91
C SER A 177 24.90 0.62 -10.07
N GLY A 178 23.64 0.44 -10.47
CA GLY A 178 23.26 -0.43 -11.58
C GLY A 178 23.74 0.07 -12.94
N TYR A 179 23.83 1.40 -13.12
CA TYR A 179 24.35 2.01 -14.33
C TYR A 179 25.85 1.74 -14.56
N LEU A 180 26.61 1.51 -13.48
CA LEU A 180 28.05 1.26 -13.56
C LEU A 180 28.41 -0.19 -13.94
N LEU A 181 27.49 -1.15 -13.74
CA LEU A 181 27.75 -2.58 -13.97
C LEU A 181 28.16 -2.97 -15.40
N PRO A 182 27.65 -2.36 -16.49
CA PRO A 182 28.04 -2.72 -17.84
C PRO A 182 29.48 -2.37 -18.23
N TRP A 183 30.19 -1.58 -17.42
CA TRP A 183 31.58 -1.15 -17.63
C TRP A 183 31.88 -0.68 -19.06
N ASN A 184 30.98 0.12 -19.64
CA ASN A 184 31.21 0.80 -20.91
C ASN A 184 32.00 2.10 -20.69
N GLU A 185 32.55 2.70 -21.76
CA GLU A 185 33.29 3.97 -21.70
C GLU A 185 32.55 5.04 -20.88
N LEU A 186 31.22 5.12 -21.05
CA LEU A 186 30.35 6.05 -20.34
C LEU A 186 30.33 5.81 -18.81
N ALA A 187 30.27 4.54 -18.37
CA ALA A 187 30.36 4.18 -16.96
C ALA A 187 31.77 4.41 -16.38
N PHE A 188 32.82 4.19 -17.18
CA PHE A 188 34.20 4.46 -16.76
C PHE A 188 34.46 5.96 -16.58
N PHE A 189 33.95 6.81 -17.47
CA PHE A 189 34.05 8.26 -17.29
C PHE A 189 33.16 8.78 -16.16
N ALA A 190 32.01 8.15 -15.90
CA ALA A 190 31.13 8.52 -14.78
C ALA A 190 31.76 8.25 -13.40
N THR A 191 32.73 7.33 -13.29
CA THR A 191 33.46 7.07 -12.04
C THR A 191 34.79 7.83 -11.91
N LYS A 192 35.29 8.38 -13.02
CA LYS A 192 36.56 9.11 -13.07
C LYS A 192 36.43 10.61 -12.75
N VAL A 193 35.21 11.15 -12.72
CA VAL A 193 34.90 12.54 -12.28
C VAL A 193 34.83 12.59 -10.76
#